data_AF-A0A0F9HQ20-F1
#
_entry.id   AF-A0A0F9HQ20-F1
#
_cell.length_a   1.000
_cell.length_b   1.000
_cell.length_c   1.000
_cell.angle_alpha   90.00
_cell.angle_beta   90.00
_cell.angle_gamma   90.00
#
_symmetry.space_group_name_H-M   'P 1'
#
loop_
_entity.id
_entity.type
_entity.pdbx_description
1 polymer ?
#
loop_
_entity_poly.entity_id
_entity_poly.type
_entity_poly.pdbx_seq_one_letter_code
_entity_poly.pdbx_strand_id
1 'polypeptide(L)'
;MAIPKSWETYKPIIPHEAGESIDVCFSDRPIKLEVGTDNTEYNQIETTQKEGIKFDEEKLRWDLLPYDAIEKIVEIITYGAKKYKPDNWKKVDEHRYIAALMRHLVSYLKGEDFDKESGFSHLAHVGCNILFLIWIFENKIKTYPEKSND
;
A
#
# COMPACT_ATOMS: atom_id res chain seq x y z
N MET A 1 -42.97 19.38 3.76
CA MET A 1 -41.76 18.83 4.40
C MET A 1 -40.59 19.66 3.92
N ALA A 2 -40.13 20.60 4.74
CA ALA A 2 -39.03 21.51 4.42
C ALA A 2 -38.15 21.62 5.67
N ILE A 3 -36.90 21.22 5.51
CA ILE A 3 -35.88 21.13 6.56
C ILE A 3 -35.36 22.56 6.82
N PRO A 4 -35.41 23.08 8.06
CA PRO A 4 -34.80 24.37 8.37
C PRO A 4 -33.27 24.27 8.41
N LYS A 5 -32.61 25.32 7.87
CA LYS A 5 -31.15 25.45 7.71
C LYS A 5 -30.48 25.68 9.08
N SER A 6 -29.58 24.78 9.49
CA SER A 6 -28.92 24.78 10.80
C SER A 6 -27.67 25.67 10.87
N TRP A 7 -27.84 26.99 10.75
CA TRP A 7 -26.76 27.95 11.01
C TRP A 7 -27.06 28.95 12.15
N GLU A 8 -28.15 28.75 12.89
CA GLU A 8 -28.59 29.64 13.98
C GLU A 8 -28.17 29.22 15.40
N THR A 9 -26.98 28.65 15.57
CA THR A 9 -26.38 28.51 16.93
C THR A 9 -24.96 29.05 17.00
N TYR A 10 -24.70 30.17 16.31
CA TYR A 10 -23.56 31.01 16.65
C TYR A 10 -23.94 31.84 17.89
N LYS A 11 -23.63 31.32 19.08
CA LYS A 11 -23.69 32.13 20.29
C LYS A 11 -22.42 32.95 20.38
N PRO A 12 -22.52 34.29 20.55
CA PRO A 12 -21.35 35.16 20.69
C PRO A 12 -20.55 34.74 21.93
N ILE A 13 -19.22 34.76 21.80
CA ILE A 13 -18.28 34.46 22.88
C ILE A 13 -18.52 35.50 23.99
N ILE A 14 -19.16 35.06 25.07
CA ILE A 14 -19.35 35.85 26.29
C ILE A 14 -17.97 35.96 26.98
N PRO A 15 -17.55 37.14 27.47
CA PRO A 15 -16.32 37.25 28.25
C PRO A 15 -16.52 36.51 29.57
N HIS A 16 -15.81 35.40 29.78
CA HIS A 16 -15.85 34.69 31.04
C HIS A 16 -14.89 35.35 32.04
N GLU A 17 -15.39 35.61 33.24
CA GLU A 17 -14.65 36.18 34.36
C GLU A 17 -13.50 35.25 34.79
N ALA A 18 -12.41 35.84 35.28
CA ALA A 18 -11.21 35.15 35.68
C ALA A 18 -11.49 34.12 36.80
N GLY A 19 -11.21 32.84 36.55
CA GLY A 19 -11.16 31.83 37.61
C GLY A 19 -11.76 30.45 37.33
N GLU A 20 -12.31 30.17 36.15
CA GLU A 20 -12.85 28.84 35.84
C GLU A 20 -11.83 27.93 35.13
N SER A 21 -11.56 26.76 35.72
CA SER A 21 -10.68 25.73 35.16
C SER A 21 -11.44 24.82 34.19
N ILE A 22 -10.94 24.72 32.95
CA ILE A 22 -11.43 23.76 31.97
C ILE A 22 -10.43 22.61 31.91
N ASP A 23 -10.83 21.42 32.36
CA ASP A 23 -10.00 20.22 32.28
C ASP A 23 -9.98 19.67 30.85
N VAL A 24 -8.87 19.87 30.15
CA VAL A 24 -8.60 19.25 28.85
C VAL A 24 -7.43 18.27 29.03
N CYS A 25 -7.75 17.00 29.28
CA CYS A 25 -6.75 15.94 29.41
C CYS A 25 -6.13 15.60 28.05
N PHE A 26 -4.97 16.19 27.75
CA PHE A 26 -4.05 15.70 26.72
C PHE A 26 -2.69 15.43 27.38
N SER A 27 -2.47 14.16 27.75
CA SER A 27 -1.24 13.56 28.29
C SER A 27 -0.48 14.33 29.41
N ASP A 28 -0.74 13.93 30.66
CA ASP A 28 0.15 13.79 31.84
C ASP A 28 1.31 14.78 32.11
N ARG A 29 1.29 16.02 31.62
CA ARG A 29 2.18 17.06 32.13
C ARG A 29 1.43 18.36 32.37
N PRO A 30 1.33 18.84 33.62
CA PRO A 30 0.71 20.12 33.89
C PRO A 30 1.61 21.24 33.35
N ILE A 31 1.12 21.96 32.33
CA ILE A 31 1.76 23.17 31.83
C ILE A 31 1.30 24.32 32.73
N LYS A 32 2.23 24.96 33.45
CA LYS A 32 1.95 26.20 34.16
C LYS A 32 1.92 27.35 33.14
N LEU A 33 0.74 27.93 32.94
CA LEU A 33 0.56 29.16 32.15
C LEU A 33 0.28 30.30 33.13
N GLU A 34 1.24 31.22 33.28
CA GLU A 34 1.00 32.51 33.92
C GLU A 34 0.63 33.51 32.82
N VAL A 35 -0.60 34.04 32.87
CA VAL A 35 -1.07 35.04 31.91
C VAL A 35 -0.57 36.42 32.36
N GLY A 36 0.59 36.80 31.83
CA GLY A 36 1.10 38.17 31.92
C GLY A 36 0.37 39.05 30.91
N THR A 37 -0.32 40.08 31.39
CA THR A 37 -0.73 41.21 30.56
C THR A 37 0.53 41.96 30.17
N ASP A 38 0.94 41.88 28.89
CA ASP A 38 1.46 43.00 28.11
C ASP A 38 1.89 42.52 26.72
N ASN A 39 1.58 43.35 25.73
CA ASN A 39 1.76 43.12 24.31
C ASN A 39 3.21 42.76 23.95
N THR A 40 3.48 41.51 23.60
CA THR A 40 4.72 41.13 22.91
C THR A 40 4.48 39.93 21.99
N GLU A 41 5.10 39.98 20.81
CA GLU A 41 4.99 39.05 19.67
C GLU A 41 4.80 37.57 20.03
N TYR A 42 3.83 36.95 19.35
CA TYR A 42 3.71 35.50 19.23
C TYR A 42 4.92 34.95 18.47
N ASN A 43 6.01 34.64 19.17
CA ASN A 43 7.05 33.80 18.61
C ASN A 43 6.52 32.37 18.49
N GLN A 44 6.43 31.89 17.25
CA GLN A 44 6.09 30.52 16.90
C GLN A 44 7.01 29.59 17.69
N ILE A 45 6.42 28.78 18.57
CA ILE A 45 7.14 27.73 19.27
C ILE A 45 7.43 26.67 18.21
N GLU A 46 8.60 26.74 17.57
CA GLU A 46 9.09 25.66 16.71
C GLU A 46 9.26 24.41 17.56
N THR A 47 8.26 23.54 17.55
CA THR A 47 8.44 22.18 18.03
C THR A 47 9.39 21.50 17.06
N THR A 48 10.68 21.50 17.37
CA THR A 48 11.67 20.68 16.68
C THR A 48 11.32 19.22 17.00
N GLN A 49 10.35 18.67 16.28
CA GLN A 49 10.12 17.24 16.20
C GLN A 49 11.42 16.67 15.60
N LYS A 50 12.31 16.17 16.46
CA LYS A 50 13.42 15.34 16.00
C LYS A 50 12.78 14.10 15.39
N GLU A 51 12.54 14.14 14.08
CA GLU A 51 12.13 12.98 13.31
C GLU A 51 13.14 11.86 13.59
N GLY A 52 12.62 10.71 14.05
CA GLY A 52 13.46 9.55 14.28
C GLY A 52 14.03 9.07 12.95
N ILE A 53 15.35 9.12 12.80
CA ILE A 53 16.03 8.56 11.63
C ILE A 53 16.02 7.04 11.77
N LYS A 54 15.38 6.34 10.84
CA LYS A 54 15.36 4.89 10.76
C LYS A 54 16.20 4.43 9.56
N PHE A 55 17.32 3.79 9.84
CA PHE A 55 18.19 3.22 8.80
C PHE A 55 17.60 1.88 8.32
N ASP A 56 16.78 1.94 7.28
CA ASP A 56 16.19 0.76 6.61
C ASP A 56 16.95 0.41 5.31
N GLU A 57 18.19 0.88 5.14
CA GLU A 57 18.96 0.80 3.87
C GLU A 57 19.15 -0.62 3.32
N GLU A 58 19.16 -1.64 4.17
CA GLU A 58 19.32 -3.05 3.76
C GLU A 58 17.98 -3.80 3.56
N LYS A 59 16.83 -3.13 3.73
CA LYS A 59 15.52 -3.78 3.64
C LYS A 59 14.88 -3.64 2.27
N LEU A 60 14.11 -4.66 1.89
CA LEU A 60 13.28 -4.61 0.69
C LEU A 60 12.28 -3.44 0.77
N ARG A 61 12.32 -2.58 -0.25
CA ARG A 61 11.46 -1.41 -0.39
C ARG A 61 10.16 -1.76 -1.12
N TRP A 62 9.31 -2.53 -0.45
CA TRP A 62 8.00 -2.93 -0.96
C TRP A 62 7.12 -1.73 -1.35
N ASP A 63 7.29 -0.60 -0.66
CA ASP A 63 6.59 0.66 -0.88
C ASP A 63 6.83 1.29 -2.26
N LEU A 64 7.91 0.90 -2.95
CA LEU A 64 8.21 1.39 -4.30
C LEU A 64 7.46 0.65 -5.40
N LEU A 65 6.71 -0.41 -5.08
CA LEU A 65 5.96 -1.15 -6.08
C LEU A 65 4.74 -0.37 -6.57
N PRO A 66 4.47 -0.34 -7.89
CA PRO A 66 3.23 0.20 -8.41
C PRO A 66 2.08 -0.79 -8.13
N TYR A 67 1.48 -0.68 -6.95
CA TYR A 67 0.47 -1.64 -6.48
C TYR A 67 -0.71 -1.81 -7.42
N ASP A 68 -1.16 -0.75 -8.10
CA ASP A 68 -2.24 -0.82 -9.10
C ASP A 68 -1.91 -1.76 -10.27
N ALA A 69 -0.64 -1.81 -10.69
CA ALA A 69 -0.19 -2.73 -11.73
C ALA A 69 -0.06 -4.17 -11.20
N ILE A 70 0.40 -4.33 -9.95
CA ILE A 70 0.47 -5.62 -9.28
C ILE A 70 -0.92 -6.22 -9.07
N GLU A 71 -1.93 -5.39 -8.75
CA GLU A 71 -3.31 -5.83 -8.60
C GLU A 71 -3.83 -6.53 -9.87
N LYS A 72 -3.44 -6.07 -11.06
CA LYS A 72 -3.80 -6.76 -12.33
C LYS A 72 -3.24 -8.17 -12.45
N ILE A 73 -2.06 -8.43 -11.89
CA ILE A 73 -1.51 -9.79 -11.80
C ILE A 73 -2.32 -10.60 -10.78
N VAL A 74 -2.67 -10.01 -9.63
CA VAL A 74 -3.47 -10.66 -8.58
C VAL A 74 -4.87 -11.03 -9.07
N GLU A 75 -5.51 -10.20 -9.90
CA GLU A 75 -6.79 -10.50 -10.56
C GLU A 75 -6.71 -11.81 -11.37
N ILE A 76 -5.63 -12.01 -12.13
CA ILE A 76 -5.41 -13.23 -12.93
C ILE A 76 -5.15 -14.45 -12.04
N ILE A 77 -4.35 -14.30 -10.98
CA ILE A 77 -4.14 -15.37 -10.00
C ILE A 77 -5.47 -15.78 -9.38
N THR A 78 -6.31 -14.80 -9.02
CA THR A 78 -7.64 -15.00 -8.45
C THR A 78 -8.56 -15.71 -9.44
N TYR A 79 -8.56 -15.28 -10.70
CA TYR A 79 -9.30 -15.93 -11.79
C TYR A 79 -8.86 -17.39 -11.97
N GLY A 80 -7.54 -17.63 -12.02
CA GLY A 80 -6.96 -18.97 -12.13
C GLY A 80 -7.30 -19.86 -10.93
N ALA A 81 -7.28 -19.32 -9.71
CA ALA A 81 -7.64 -20.04 -8.49
C ALA A 81 -9.13 -20.45 -8.49
N LYS A 82 -10.02 -19.59 -8.98
CA LYS A 82 -11.45 -19.93 -9.16
C LYS A 82 -11.63 -21.04 -10.20
N LYS A 83 -10.90 -20.97 -11.32
CA LYS A 83 -11.05 -21.90 -12.45
C LYS A 83 -10.38 -23.27 -12.22
N TYR A 84 -9.22 -23.30 -11.58
CA TYR A 84 -8.36 -24.49 -11.48
C TYR A 84 -8.06 -24.93 -10.05
N LYS A 85 -8.67 -24.29 -9.03
CA LYS A 85 -8.38 -24.38 -7.59
C LYS A 85 -7.13 -23.59 -7.18
N PRO A 86 -7.09 -23.09 -5.93
CA PRO A 86 -5.88 -22.48 -5.36
C PRO A 86 -4.67 -23.41 -5.48
N ASP A 87 -3.48 -22.84 -5.66
CA ASP A 87 -2.20 -23.55 -5.75
C ASP A 87 -2.03 -24.60 -6.84
N ASN A 88 -3.03 -24.84 -7.70
CA ASN A 88 -2.91 -25.78 -8.80
C ASN A 88 -1.77 -25.42 -9.76
N TRP A 89 -1.45 -24.12 -9.86
CA TRP A 89 -0.37 -23.58 -10.67
C TRP A 89 1.02 -24.16 -10.30
N LYS A 90 1.24 -24.52 -9.03
CA LYS A 90 2.51 -25.10 -8.55
C LYS A 90 2.82 -26.48 -9.15
N LYS A 91 1.80 -27.16 -9.70
CA LYS A 91 1.90 -28.52 -10.27
C LYS A 91 2.03 -28.50 -11.80
N VAL A 92 1.97 -27.32 -12.42
CA VAL A 92 2.02 -27.18 -13.86
C VAL A 92 3.47 -27.12 -14.32
N ASP A 93 3.77 -27.85 -15.39
CA ASP A 93 5.08 -27.86 -16.02
C ASP A 93 5.50 -26.45 -16.50
N GLU A 94 6.78 -26.10 -16.30
CA GLU A 94 7.29 -24.75 -16.60
C GLU A 94 7.18 -24.37 -18.08
N HIS A 95 7.31 -25.34 -18.99
CA HIS A 95 7.19 -25.09 -20.42
C HIS A 95 5.78 -24.66 -20.80
N ARG A 96 4.77 -25.04 -20.02
CA ARG A 96 3.40 -24.55 -20.22
C ARG A 96 3.26 -23.08 -19.89
N TYR A 97 3.97 -22.59 -18.87
CA TYR A 97 4.02 -21.17 -18.54
C TYR A 97 4.80 -20.37 -19.58
N ILE A 98 5.92 -20.89 -20.08
CA ILE A 98 6.67 -20.25 -21.18
C ILE A 98 5.79 -20.14 -22.43
N ALA A 99 5.10 -21.23 -22.81
CA ALA A 99 4.22 -21.22 -23.97
C ALA A 99 3.05 -20.25 -23.80
N ALA A 100 2.43 -20.18 -22.61
CA ALA A 100 1.35 -19.25 -22.32
C ALA A 100 1.82 -17.79 -22.36
N LEU A 101 2.94 -17.49 -21.70
CA LEU A 101 3.61 -16.19 -21.72
C LEU A 101 3.81 -15.71 -23.16
N MET A 102 4.40 -16.55 -24.02
CA MET A 102 4.66 -16.20 -25.41
C MET A 102 3.37 -15.91 -26.19
N ARG A 103 2.28 -16.66 -25.96
CA ARG A 103 0.99 -16.38 -26.63
C ARG A 103 0.42 -15.02 -26.23
N HIS A 104 0.45 -14.67 -24.94
CA HIS A 104 -0.05 -13.35 -24.51
C HIS A 104 0.87 -12.23 -24.98
N LEU A 105 2.19 -12.41 -24.93
CA LEU A 105 3.14 -11.42 -25.42
C LEU A 105 2.99 -11.17 -26.91
N VAL A 106 2.88 -12.22 -27.73
CA VAL A 106 2.68 -12.07 -29.19
C VAL A 106 1.35 -11.38 -29.50
N SER A 107 0.29 -11.64 -28.73
CA SER A 107 -1.01 -10.98 -28.93
C SER A 107 -0.92 -9.49 -28.60
N TYR A 108 -0.26 -9.13 -27.49
CA TYR A 108 0.05 -7.75 -27.15
C TYR A 108 0.86 -7.04 -28.23
N LEU A 109 1.92 -7.69 -28.74
CA LEU A 109 2.75 -7.15 -29.83
C LEU A 109 1.97 -6.94 -31.14
N LYS A 110 0.84 -7.63 -31.32
CA LYS A 110 -0.08 -7.44 -32.45
C LYS A 110 -1.11 -6.34 -32.22
N GLY A 111 -1.08 -5.66 -31.07
CA GLY A 111 -2.02 -4.60 -30.69
C GLY A 111 -3.29 -5.11 -30.03
N GLU A 112 -3.33 -6.36 -29.54
CA GLU A 112 -4.42 -6.82 -28.68
C GLU A 112 -4.10 -6.46 -27.22
N ASP A 113 -4.90 -5.60 -26.59
CA ASP A 113 -4.68 -5.16 -25.20
C ASP A 113 -5.19 -6.20 -24.18
N PHE A 114 -6.31 -6.85 -24.49
CA PHE A 114 -7.02 -7.76 -23.59
C PHE A 114 -7.21 -9.15 -24.19
N ASP A 115 -7.01 -10.15 -23.34
CA ASP A 115 -7.23 -11.55 -23.66
C ASP A 115 -8.72 -11.86 -23.80
N LYS A 116 -9.11 -12.48 -24.91
CA LYS A 116 -10.52 -12.75 -25.23
C LYS A 116 -11.18 -13.79 -24.32
N GLU A 117 -10.41 -14.69 -23.72
CA GLU A 117 -10.94 -15.74 -22.84
C GLU A 117 -11.27 -15.20 -21.45
N SER A 118 -10.38 -14.37 -20.91
CA SER A 118 -10.46 -13.91 -19.52
C SER A 118 -10.93 -12.46 -19.37
N GLY A 119 -10.82 -11.64 -20.41
CA GLY A 119 -11.09 -10.21 -20.37
C GLY A 119 -10.00 -9.37 -19.68
N PHE A 120 -8.88 -9.98 -19.27
CA PHE A 120 -7.77 -9.27 -18.60
C PHE A 120 -6.65 -8.89 -19.56
N SER A 121 -5.80 -7.95 -19.15
CA SER A 121 -4.68 -7.47 -19.96
C SER A 121 -3.72 -8.60 -20.35
N HIS A 122 -3.28 -8.61 -21.61
CA HIS A 122 -2.23 -9.52 -22.06
C HIS A 122 -0.92 -9.34 -21.29
N LEU A 123 -0.55 -8.09 -20.94
CA LEU A 123 0.66 -7.82 -20.14
C LEU A 123 0.52 -8.34 -18.71
N ALA A 124 -0.66 -8.24 -18.11
CA ALA A 124 -0.90 -8.81 -16.80
C ALA A 124 -0.77 -10.35 -16.82
N HIS A 125 -1.23 -11.01 -17.90
CA HIS A 125 -0.99 -12.45 -18.10
C HIS A 125 0.49 -12.76 -18.23
N VAL A 126 1.24 -11.98 -19.01
CA VAL A 126 2.70 -12.12 -19.11
C VAL A 126 3.35 -12.00 -17.73
N GLY A 127 3.01 -10.97 -16.95
CA GLY A 127 3.51 -10.78 -15.59
C GLY A 127 3.19 -11.94 -14.65
N CYS A 128 1.96 -12.45 -14.70
CA CYS A 128 1.53 -13.62 -13.94
C CYS A 128 2.36 -14.88 -14.29
N ASN A 129 2.55 -15.15 -15.59
CA ASN A 129 3.36 -16.28 -16.03
C ASN A 129 4.83 -16.13 -15.60
N ILE A 130 5.42 -14.92 -15.70
CA ILE A 130 6.78 -14.64 -15.23
C ILE A 130 6.89 -14.89 -13.71
N LEU A 131 5.92 -14.40 -12.94
CA LEU A 131 5.91 -14.59 -11.48
C LEU A 131 5.90 -16.07 -11.09
N PHE A 132 5.10 -16.89 -11.77
CA PHE A 132 5.09 -18.34 -11.54
C PHE A 132 6.41 -19.00 -11.95
N LEU A 133 7.02 -18.59 -13.07
CA LEU A 133 8.32 -19.09 -13.50
C LEU A 133 9.44 -18.73 -12.51
N ILE A 134 9.47 -17.50 -12.00
CA ILE A 134 10.41 -17.08 -10.94
C ILE A 134 10.23 -17.98 -9.71
N TRP A 135 9.00 -18.20 -9.27
CA TRP A 135 8.73 -19.07 -8.13
C TRP A 135 9.21 -20.50 -8.39
N ILE A 136 8.91 -21.07 -9.56
CA ILE A 136 9.35 -22.43 -9.93
C ILE A 136 10.87 -22.52 -9.92
N PHE A 137 11.56 -21.55 -10.52
CA PHE A 137 13.02 -21.49 -10.57
C PHE A 137 13.66 -21.47 -9.17
N GLU A 138 13.20 -20.56 -8.31
CA GLU A 138 13.69 -20.44 -6.93
C GLU A 138 13.44 -21.71 -6.10
N ASN A 139 12.30 -22.38 -6.32
CA ASN A 139 11.98 -23.62 -5.61
C ASN A 139 12.67 -24.86 -6.20
N LYS A 140 13.13 -24.81 -7.44
CA LYS A 140 14.04 -25.82 -8.02
C LYS A 140 15.47 -25.65 -7.47
N ILE A 141 15.99 -24.43 -7.35
CA ILE A 141 17.37 -24.18 -6.90
C ILE A 141 17.61 -24.62 -5.45
N LYS A 142 16.60 -24.50 -4.58
CA LYS A 142 16.68 -25.04 -3.20
C LYS A 142 16.90 -26.55 -3.13
N THR A 143 16.83 -27.27 -4.25
CA THR A 143 17.05 -28.73 -4.34
C THR A 143 18.37 -29.13 -4.99
N TYR A 144 19.27 -28.18 -5.29
CA TYR A 144 20.59 -28.53 -5.84
C TYR A 144 21.42 -29.31 -4.81
N PRO A 145 22.07 -30.43 -5.18
CA PRO A 145 22.97 -31.12 -4.26
C PRO A 145 24.09 -30.17 -3.84
N GLU A 146 24.44 -30.20 -2.56
CA GLU A 146 25.60 -29.48 -2.04
C GLU A 146 26.79 -29.76 -2.97
N LYS A 147 27.53 -28.70 -3.36
CA LYS A 147 28.75 -28.85 -4.14
C LYS A 147 29.62 -29.89 -3.44
N SER A 148 29.98 -30.99 -4.13
CA SER A 148 31.05 -31.84 -3.63
C SER A 148 32.28 -30.96 -3.52
N ASN A 149 32.85 -30.90 -2.31
CA ASN A 149 34.17 -30.31 -2.10
C ASN A 149 35.18 -31.34 -2.61
N ASP A 150 35.36 -31.40 -3.93
CA ASP A 150 36.46 -32.12 -4.59
C ASP A 150 37.52 -31.13 -5.08
#